data_AF-A0A3D0DST7-F1
#
_entry.id   AF-A0A3D0DST7-F1
#
_cell.length_a   1.000
_cell.length_b   1.000
_cell.length_c   1.000
_cell.angle_alpha   90.00
_cell.angle_beta   90.00
_cell.angle_gamma   90.00
#
_symmetry.space_group_name_H-M   'P 1'
#
loop_
_entity.id
_entity.type
_entity.pdbx_description
1 polymer ?
#
loop_
_entity_poly.entity_id
_entity_poly.type
_entity_poly.pdbx_seq_one_letter_code
_entity_poly.pdbx_strand_id
1 'polypeptide(L)'
;MEEFCQETCALWQAGMFRKLLVSGGATAGNPQPEALVIAERLVQLGVPQSILILETEATNTGENVILGRRRVAQAMGLDQVDSVLAIGKVCAMRRYLMTLARHWPEVTMSACAVNYFGLPAERWHEHEEFRRRVLAEFGKIPGYLEQGFLRELDGQAPYPVLGVKN
;
A
#
# COMPACT_ATOMS: atom_id res chain seq x y z
N MET A 1 -2.33 5.59 -11.83
CA MET A 1 -1.37 4.47 -12.03
C MET A 1 -0.02 5.06 -12.36
N GLU A 2 0.01 5.97 -13.34
CA GLU A 2 1.20 6.72 -13.72
C GLU A 2 1.88 7.41 -12.54
N GLU A 3 1.12 8.14 -11.71
CA GLU A 3 1.65 8.88 -10.55
C GLU A 3 2.34 7.95 -9.54
N PHE A 4 1.81 6.74 -9.36
CA PHE A 4 2.41 5.73 -8.49
C PHE A 4 3.74 5.24 -9.05
N CYS A 5 3.80 4.99 -10.37
CA CYS A 5 5.00 4.51 -11.01
C CYS A 5 6.10 5.59 -11.03
N GLN A 6 5.73 6.84 -11.27
CA GLN A 6 6.64 7.99 -11.23
C GLN A 6 7.22 8.20 -9.82
N GLU A 7 6.36 8.23 -8.80
CA GLU A 7 6.81 8.39 -7.41
C GLU A 7 7.69 7.22 -6.95
N THR A 8 7.32 6.00 -7.32
CA THR A 8 8.12 4.79 -7.02
C THR A 8 9.49 4.86 -7.69
N CYS A 9 9.57 5.32 -8.95
CA CYS A 9 10.84 5.50 -9.65
C CYS A 9 11.69 6.60 -9.00
N ALA A 10 11.10 7.74 -8.61
CA ALA A 10 11.79 8.81 -7.92
C ALA A 10 12.39 8.35 -6.58
N LEU A 11 11.62 7.60 -5.78
CA LEU A 11 12.09 7.00 -4.53
C LEU A 11 13.25 6.02 -4.74
N TRP A 12 13.18 5.20 -5.79
CA TRP A 12 14.27 4.30 -6.15
C TRP A 12 15.55 5.07 -6.54
N GLN A 13 15.43 6.09 -7.39
CA GLN A 13 16.55 6.95 -7.81
C GLN A 13 17.18 7.69 -6.63
N ALA A 14 16.38 8.07 -5.63
CA ALA A 14 16.84 8.66 -4.38
C ALA A 14 17.49 7.65 -3.42
N GLY A 15 17.55 6.36 -3.77
CA GLY A 15 18.17 5.31 -2.95
C GLY A 15 17.32 4.86 -1.76
N MET A 16 16.02 5.14 -1.74
CA MET A 16 15.13 4.85 -0.60
C MET A 16 14.87 3.35 -0.39
N PHE A 17 15.06 2.53 -1.43
CA PHE A 17 14.95 1.08 -1.35
C PHE A 17 15.81 0.38 -2.41
N ARG A 18 16.17 -0.89 -2.15
CA ARG A 18 16.99 -1.72 -3.06
C ARG A 18 16.21 -2.82 -3.78
N LYS A 19 15.06 -3.22 -3.22
CA LYS A 19 14.14 -4.22 -3.76
C LYS A 19 12.74 -3.66 -3.72
N LEU A 20 11.93 -3.99 -4.71
CA LEU A 20 10.56 -3.51 -4.84
C LEU A 20 9.61 -4.69 -4.99
N LEU A 21 8.75 -4.87 -3.98
CA LEU A 21 7.62 -5.78 -4.08
C LEU A 21 6.47 -5.07 -4.79
N VAL A 22 5.95 -5.68 -5.85
CA VAL A 22 4.69 -5.29 -6.49
C VAL A 22 3.71 -6.43 -6.35
N SER A 23 2.59 -6.18 -5.67
CA SER A 23 1.59 -7.18 -5.30
C SER A 23 0.20 -6.72 -5.69
N GLY A 24 -0.50 -7.56 -6.45
CA GLY A 24 -1.83 -7.29 -6.98
C GLY A 24 -2.19 -8.24 -8.12
N GLY A 25 -3.29 -8.96 -7.93
CA GLY A 25 -3.85 -9.91 -8.88
C GLY A 25 -4.73 -9.30 -9.96
N ALA A 26 -5.43 -10.17 -10.68
CA ALA A 26 -6.39 -9.77 -11.70
C ALA A 26 -7.64 -9.16 -11.05
N THR A 27 -8.11 -8.05 -11.59
CA THR A 27 -9.36 -7.41 -11.16
C THR A 27 -10.46 -7.66 -12.17
N ALA A 28 -11.73 -7.64 -11.73
CA ALA A 28 -12.87 -7.79 -12.63
C ALA A 28 -12.78 -6.80 -13.81
N GLY A 29 -12.66 -7.32 -15.04
CA GLY A 29 -12.54 -6.53 -16.26
C GLY A 29 -11.13 -6.44 -16.87
N ASN A 30 -10.08 -6.90 -16.19
CA ASN A 30 -8.74 -7.04 -16.77
C ASN A 30 -8.12 -8.39 -16.38
N PRO A 31 -7.93 -9.34 -17.33
CA PRO A 31 -7.33 -10.64 -17.03
C PRO A 31 -5.86 -10.55 -16.64
N GLN A 32 -5.18 -9.43 -16.95
CA GLN A 32 -3.81 -9.22 -16.56
C GLN A 32 -3.72 -8.74 -15.10
N PRO A 33 -2.90 -9.38 -14.25
CA PRO A 33 -2.66 -8.94 -12.88
C PRO A 33 -2.14 -7.50 -12.81
N GLU A 34 -2.67 -6.71 -11.86
CA GLU A 34 -2.25 -5.31 -11.64
C GLU A 34 -0.74 -5.21 -11.43
N ALA A 35 -0.13 -6.18 -10.73
CA ALA A 35 1.31 -6.19 -10.49
C ALA A 35 2.15 -6.27 -11.78
N LEU A 36 1.68 -6.99 -12.80
CA LEU A 36 2.41 -7.07 -14.08
C LEU A 36 2.33 -5.76 -14.84
N VAL A 37 1.16 -5.11 -14.83
CA VAL A 37 0.96 -3.80 -15.48
C VAL A 37 1.85 -2.73 -14.83
N ILE A 38 1.90 -2.71 -13.49
CA ILE A 38 2.79 -1.81 -12.74
C ILE A 38 4.25 -2.10 -13.05
N ALA A 39 4.66 -3.38 -13.03
CA ALA A 39 6.04 -3.79 -13.29
C ALA A 39 6.51 -3.37 -14.69
N GLU A 40 5.69 -3.58 -15.71
CA GLU A 40 5.98 -3.15 -17.07
C GLU A 40 6.21 -1.63 -17.13
N ARG A 41 5.32 -0.85 -16.50
CA ARG A 41 5.44 0.61 -16.49
C ARG A 41 6.68 1.09 -15.76
N LEU A 42 7.03 0.48 -14.62
CA LEU A 42 8.24 0.80 -13.86
C LEU A 42 9.51 0.52 -14.67
N VAL A 43 9.56 -0.59 -15.40
CA VAL A 43 10.68 -0.91 -16.30
C VAL A 43 10.81 0.12 -17.40
N GLN A 44 9.70 0.56 -18.01
CA GLN A 44 9.72 1.66 -18.99
C GLN A 44 10.22 2.99 -18.41
N LEU A 45 10.01 3.23 -17.12
CA LEU A 45 10.52 4.40 -16.39
C LEU A 45 11.98 4.25 -15.94
N GLY A 46 12.63 3.11 -16.23
CA GLY A 46 14.05 2.88 -15.93
C GLY A 46 14.33 2.09 -14.66
N VAL A 47 13.32 1.59 -13.95
CA VAL A 47 13.51 0.71 -12.79
C VAL A 47 13.98 -0.67 -13.28
N PRO A 48 15.13 -1.20 -12.84
CA PRO A 48 15.63 -2.48 -13.31
C PRO A 48 14.71 -3.64 -12.94
N GLN A 49 14.40 -4.53 -13.88
CA GLN A 49 13.59 -5.73 -13.60
C GLN A 49 14.19 -6.60 -12.48
N SER A 50 15.52 -6.61 -12.32
CA SER A 50 16.23 -7.41 -11.31
C SER A 50 15.97 -7.01 -9.86
N ILE A 51 15.37 -5.85 -9.61
CA ILE A 51 14.97 -5.43 -8.26
C ILE A 51 13.51 -5.74 -7.94
N LEU A 52 12.71 -6.13 -8.94
CA LEU A 52 11.29 -6.39 -8.80
C LEU A 52 11.04 -7.79 -8.22
N ILE A 53 10.14 -7.85 -7.24
CA ILE A 53 9.56 -9.08 -6.69
C ILE A 53 8.06 -9.00 -6.98
N LEU A 54 7.54 -9.95 -7.77
CA LEU A 54 6.16 -9.88 -8.27
C LEU A 54 5.26 -10.92 -7.59
N GLU A 55 4.09 -10.45 -7.17
CA GLU A 55 2.99 -11.22 -6.60
C GLU A 55 1.71 -10.88 -7.36
N THR A 56 1.00 -11.89 -7.88
CA THR A 56 -0.05 -11.73 -8.91
C THR A 56 -1.37 -12.42 -8.57
N GLU A 57 -1.53 -12.90 -7.34
CA GLU A 57 -2.69 -13.67 -6.89
C GLU A 57 -3.59 -12.87 -5.95
N ALA A 58 -3.06 -11.85 -5.28
CA ALA A 58 -3.80 -11.09 -4.29
C ALA A 58 -5.01 -10.33 -4.86
N THR A 59 -6.16 -10.44 -4.20
CA THR A 59 -7.44 -9.83 -4.61
C THR A 59 -7.84 -8.66 -3.72
N ASN A 60 -7.15 -8.44 -2.60
CA ASN A 60 -7.43 -7.40 -1.63
C ASN A 60 -6.15 -6.97 -0.87
N THR A 61 -6.23 -5.87 -0.13
CA THR A 61 -5.06 -5.31 0.59
C THR A 61 -4.45 -6.28 1.62
N GLY A 62 -5.27 -7.11 2.29
CA GLY A 62 -4.77 -8.09 3.24
C GLY A 62 -3.93 -9.16 2.55
N GLU A 63 -4.47 -9.70 1.46
CA GLU A 63 -3.75 -10.65 0.60
C GLU A 63 -2.48 -10.05 0.01
N ASN A 64 -2.49 -8.76 -0.38
CA ASN A 64 -1.29 -8.11 -0.91
C ASN A 64 -0.12 -8.21 0.08
N VAL A 65 -0.39 -7.99 1.37
CA VAL A 65 0.65 -8.08 2.41
C VAL A 65 1.03 -9.53 2.69
N ILE A 66 0.06 -10.43 2.82
CA ILE A 66 0.31 -11.84 3.18
C ILE A 66 1.08 -12.56 2.07
N LEU A 67 0.57 -12.49 0.84
CA LEU A 67 1.18 -13.13 -0.32
C LEU A 67 2.48 -12.41 -0.70
N GLY A 68 2.50 -11.07 -0.62
CA GLY A 68 3.69 -10.28 -0.86
C GLY A 68 4.84 -10.63 0.09
N ARG A 69 4.57 -10.72 1.41
CA ARG A 69 5.54 -11.18 2.42
C ARG A 69 6.07 -12.58 2.08
N ARG A 70 5.20 -13.51 1.68
CA ARG A 70 5.61 -14.85 1.24
C ARG A 70 6.54 -14.79 0.02
N ARG A 71 6.26 -13.93 -0.96
CA ARG A 71 7.11 -13.77 -2.15
C ARG A 71 8.46 -13.17 -1.82
N VAL A 72 8.52 -12.19 -0.90
CA VAL A 72 9.78 -11.66 -0.40
C VAL A 72 10.59 -12.75 0.31
N ALA A 73 9.96 -13.56 1.16
CA ALA A 73 10.61 -14.68 1.83
C ALA A 73 11.24 -15.67 0.83
N GLN A 74 10.52 -15.99 -0.25
CA GLN A 74 11.01 -16.89 -1.31
C GLN A 74 12.16 -16.28 -2.12
N ALA A 75 12.13 -14.97 -2.35
CA ALA A 75 13.10 -14.29 -3.22
C ALA A 75 14.42 -13.95 -2.50
N MET A 76 14.38 -13.61 -1.21
CA MET A 76 15.56 -13.13 -0.49
C MET A 76 15.60 -13.46 1.01
N GLY A 77 14.63 -14.19 1.57
CA GLY A 77 14.55 -14.39 3.03
C GLY A 77 14.03 -13.14 3.76
N LEU A 78 13.32 -13.35 4.87
CA LEU A 78 12.75 -12.23 5.65
C LEU A 78 13.75 -11.61 6.62
N ASP A 79 14.79 -12.36 6.99
CA ASP A 79 15.90 -11.91 7.84
C ASP A 79 16.74 -10.80 7.18
N GLN A 80 16.60 -10.61 5.86
CA GLN A 80 17.24 -9.52 5.12
C GLN A 80 16.39 -8.25 5.04
N VAL A 81 15.23 -8.21 5.71
CA VAL A 81 14.28 -7.10 5.64
C VAL A 81 14.05 -6.50 7.03
N ASP A 82 14.78 -5.44 7.34
CA ASP A 82 14.60 -4.69 8.59
C ASP A 82 13.49 -3.64 8.49
N SER A 83 13.20 -3.15 7.28
CA SER A 83 12.27 -2.06 7.04
C SER A 83 11.49 -2.18 5.73
N VAL A 84 10.27 -1.66 5.72
CA VAL A 84 9.39 -1.59 4.54
C VAL A 84 8.89 -0.16 4.34
N LEU A 85 9.09 0.37 3.13
CA LEU A 85 8.46 1.60 2.66
C LEU A 85 7.15 1.26 1.94
N ALA A 86 6.02 1.57 2.56
CA ALA A 86 4.71 1.42 1.94
C ALA A 86 4.43 2.57 0.97
N ILE A 87 4.30 2.28 -0.33
CA ILE A 87 3.93 3.25 -1.35
C ILE A 87 2.46 3.03 -1.71
N GLY A 88 1.61 4.03 -1.57
CA GLY A 88 0.17 3.81 -1.65
C GLY A 88 -0.67 5.06 -1.69
N LYS A 89 -1.98 4.88 -1.86
CA LYS A 89 -2.96 5.96 -2.02
C LYS A 89 -2.97 6.82 -0.75
N VAL A 90 -2.88 8.13 -0.91
CA VAL A 90 -2.95 9.09 0.21
C VAL A 90 -4.16 8.85 1.12
N CYS A 91 -5.33 8.54 0.55
CA CYS A 91 -6.56 8.33 1.31
C CYS A 91 -6.61 7.01 2.10
N ALA A 92 -5.79 6.01 1.75
CA ALA A 92 -5.83 4.66 2.33
C ALA A 92 -4.56 4.29 3.13
N MET A 93 -3.60 5.21 3.22
CA MET A 93 -2.26 4.92 3.75
C MET A 93 -2.31 4.37 5.18
N ARG A 94 -3.15 4.93 6.06
CA ARG A 94 -3.26 4.42 7.43
C ARG A 94 -3.69 2.95 7.44
N ARG A 95 -4.70 2.57 6.64
CA ARG A 95 -5.13 1.17 6.56
C ARG A 95 -4.02 0.27 6.06
N TYR A 96 -3.22 0.71 5.08
CA TYR A 96 -2.10 -0.07 4.56
C TYR A 96 -1.05 -0.36 5.63
N LEU A 97 -0.68 0.66 6.41
CA LEU A 97 0.23 0.51 7.54
C LEU A 97 -0.37 -0.42 8.61
N MET A 98 -1.66 -0.31 8.90
CA MET A 98 -2.33 -1.18 9.88
C MET A 98 -2.41 -2.64 9.42
N THR A 99 -2.56 -2.87 8.10
CA THR A 99 -2.48 -4.21 7.50
C THR A 99 -1.05 -4.76 7.56
N LEU A 100 -0.04 -3.94 7.27
CA LEU A 100 1.38 -4.31 7.44
C LEU A 100 1.69 -4.65 8.91
N ALA A 101 1.30 -3.81 9.86
CA ALA A 101 1.49 -4.06 11.29
C ALA A 101 0.83 -5.37 11.75
N ARG A 102 -0.28 -5.77 11.12
CA ARG A 102 -0.96 -7.03 11.43
C ARG A 102 -0.21 -8.24 10.88
N HIS A 103 0.27 -8.17 9.65
CA HIS A 103 0.74 -9.34 8.91
C HIS A 103 2.27 -9.41 8.72
N TRP A 104 2.99 -8.36 9.07
CA TRP A 104 4.44 -8.26 9.06
C TRP A 104 4.94 -7.35 10.20
N PRO A 105 4.64 -7.70 11.47
CA PRO A 105 4.93 -6.84 12.63
C PRO A 105 6.42 -6.63 12.91
N GLU A 106 7.30 -7.43 12.33
CA GLU A 106 8.74 -7.44 12.65
C GLU A 106 9.53 -6.32 11.94
N VAL A 107 8.96 -5.67 10.92
CA VAL A 107 9.65 -4.62 10.15
C VAL A 107 9.37 -3.22 10.68
N THR A 108 10.38 -2.36 10.58
CA THR A 108 10.17 -0.92 10.73
C THR A 108 9.46 -0.38 9.50
N MET A 109 8.34 0.32 9.69
CA MET A 109 7.54 0.83 8.57
C MET A 109 7.78 2.32 8.32
N SER A 110 7.91 2.69 7.06
CA SER A 110 7.78 4.06 6.57
C SER A 110 6.72 4.12 5.47
N ALA A 111 6.26 5.32 5.10
CA ALA A 111 5.19 5.49 4.12
C ALA A 111 5.49 6.60 3.12
N CYS A 112 5.11 6.38 1.86
CA CYS A 112 4.95 7.42 0.85
C CYS A 112 3.50 7.42 0.35
N ALA A 113 2.78 8.47 0.72
CA ALA A 113 1.38 8.68 0.36
C ALA A 113 1.29 9.40 -1.00
N VAL A 114 0.99 8.65 -2.05
CA VAL A 114 0.81 9.17 -3.40
C VAL A 114 -0.54 9.88 -3.50
N ASN A 115 -0.50 11.19 -3.77
CA ASN A 115 -1.66 12.02 -4.03
C ASN A 115 -1.84 12.24 -5.54
N TYR A 116 -2.89 11.66 -6.10
CA TYR A 116 -3.21 11.70 -7.53
C TYR A 116 -4.50 12.52 -7.81
N PHE A 117 -4.98 13.31 -6.86
CA PHE A 117 -6.24 14.05 -6.99
C PHE A 117 -6.08 15.47 -7.58
N GLY A 118 -4.86 15.92 -7.85
CA GLY A 118 -4.60 17.23 -8.48
C GLY A 118 -4.81 18.45 -7.56
N LEU A 119 -4.93 18.24 -6.25
CA LEU A 119 -4.99 19.29 -5.24
C LEU A 119 -4.18 18.89 -4.00
N PRO A 120 -3.72 19.86 -3.18
CA PRO A 120 -3.04 19.57 -1.92
C PRO A 120 -3.87 18.65 -1.01
N ALA A 121 -3.19 17.77 -0.26
CA ALA A 121 -3.85 16.75 0.56
C ALA A 121 -4.74 17.36 1.65
N GLU A 122 -4.40 18.56 2.14
CA GLU A 122 -5.13 19.31 3.16
C GLU A 122 -6.52 19.74 2.67
N ARG A 123 -6.67 19.89 1.34
CA ARG A 123 -7.91 20.30 0.68
C ARG A 123 -8.76 19.12 0.20
N TRP A 124 -8.48 17.90 0.68
CA TRP A 124 -9.19 16.67 0.29
C TRP A 124 -10.72 16.77 0.35
N HIS A 125 -11.25 17.55 1.28
CA HIS A 125 -12.68 17.73 1.54
C HIS A 125 -13.40 18.59 0.48
N GLU A 126 -12.65 19.38 -0.29
CA GLU A 126 -13.17 20.23 -1.37
C GLU A 126 -13.37 19.47 -2.68
N HIS A 127 -12.63 18.37 -2.88
CA HIS A 127 -12.75 17.53 -4.07
C HIS A 127 -13.68 16.34 -3.80
N GLU A 128 -14.73 16.19 -4.60
CA GLU A 128 -15.79 15.19 -4.38
C GLU A 128 -15.24 13.75 -4.24
N GLU A 129 -14.47 13.27 -5.23
CA GLU A 129 -13.94 11.91 -5.22
C GLU A 129 -12.90 11.68 -4.11
N PHE A 130 -12.04 12.66 -3.82
CA PHE A 130 -11.07 12.56 -2.74
C PHE A 130 -11.79 12.48 -1.39
N ARG A 131 -12.75 13.38 -1.13
CA ARG A 131 -13.63 13.34 0.03
C ARG A 131 -14.32 11.99 0.19
N ARG A 132 -14.94 11.48 -0.88
CA ARG A 132 -15.62 10.19 -0.87
C ARG A 132 -14.67 9.05 -0.48
N ARG A 133 -13.45 9.03 -1.01
CA ARG A 133 -12.46 7.99 -0.69
C ARG A 133 -11.93 8.09 0.73
N VAL A 134 -11.63 9.28 1.23
CA VAL A 134 -11.20 9.48 2.63
C VAL A 134 -12.30 9.00 3.58
N LEU A 135 -13.55 9.39 3.36
CA LEU A 135 -14.68 8.97 4.20
C LEU A 135 -14.95 7.47 4.10
N ALA A 136 -14.77 6.86 2.92
CA ALA A 136 -14.91 5.42 2.75
C ALA A 136 -13.84 4.65 3.52
N GLU A 137 -12.59 5.10 3.50
CA GLU A 137 -11.51 4.50 4.30
C GLU A 137 -11.76 4.70 5.79
N PHE A 138 -12.29 5.86 6.18
CA PHE A 138 -12.69 6.16 7.55
C PHE A 138 -13.75 5.18 8.08
N GLY A 139 -14.79 4.91 7.30
CA GLY A 139 -15.85 3.99 7.70
C GLY A 139 -15.43 2.51 7.75
N LYS A 140 -14.42 2.09 6.98
CA LYS A 140 -13.98 0.68 6.94
C LYS A 140 -13.14 0.27 8.14
N ILE A 141 -12.26 1.16 8.62
CA ILE A 141 -11.21 0.80 9.57
C ILE A 141 -11.76 0.22 10.88
N PRO A 142 -12.80 0.78 11.53
CA PRO A 142 -13.37 0.20 12.74
C PRO A 142 -13.83 -1.25 12.55
N GLY A 143 -14.63 -1.51 11.51
CA GLY A 143 -15.12 -2.86 11.23
C GLY A 143 -14.00 -3.85 10.87
N TYR A 144 -12.92 -3.41 10.23
CA TYR A 144 -11.77 -4.27 9.93
C TYR A 144 -10.89 -4.53 11.15
N LEU A 145 -10.83 -3.60 12.11
CA LEU A 145 -10.22 -3.84 13.42
C LEU A 145 -11.00 -4.89 14.21
N GLU A 146 -12.34 -4.77 14.26
CA GLU A 146 -13.22 -5.74 14.93
C GLU A 146 -13.09 -7.15 14.34
N GLN A 147 -12.95 -7.25 13.02
CA GLN A 147 -12.72 -8.52 12.31
C GLN A 147 -11.29 -9.06 12.43
N GLY A 148 -10.37 -8.31 13.06
CA GLY A 148 -8.98 -8.73 13.23
C GLY A 148 -8.12 -8.70 11.95
N PHE A 149 -8.59 -8.01 10.90
CA PHE A 149 -7.85 -7.79 9.65
C PHE A 149 -6.76 -6.71 9.79
N LEU A 150 -6.90 -5.84 10.79
CA LEU A 150 -5.96 -4.74 11.05
C LEU A 150 -5.39 -4.85 12.46
N ARG A 151 -4.24 -4.21 12.66
CA ARG A 151 -3.67 -3.92 13.98
C ARG A 151 -3.44 -2.41 14.08
N GLU A 152 -3.68 -1.85 15.26
CA GLU A 152 -3.34 -0.44 15.51
C GLU A 152 -1.85 -0.17 15.40
N LEU A 153 -1.51 1.07 15.07
CA LEU A 153 -0.12 1.49 14.90
C LEU A 153 0.44 1.94 16.26
N ASP A 154 1.50 1.26 16.70
CA ASP A 154 2.19 1.60 17.94
C ASP A 154 2.72 3.04 17.89
N GLY A 155 2.55 3.79 18.99
CA GLY A 155 3.00 5.20 19.08
C GLY A 155 2.10 6.23 18.38
N GLN A 156 1.01 5.82 17.74
CA GLN A 156 -0.02 6.73 17.23
C GLN A 156 -1.28 6.70 18.09
N ALA A 157 -2.06 7.77 18.05
CA ALA A 157 -3.39 7.75 18.64
C ALA A 157 -4.23 6.61 18.01
N PRO A 158 -5.07 5.92 18.81
CA PRO A 158 -5.97 4.89 18.31
C PRO A 158 -6.91 5.49 17.27
N TYR A 159 -7.41 4.66 16.36
CA TYR A 159 -8.33 5.13 15.34
C TYR A 159 -9.61 5.66 15.99
N PRO A 160 -10.10 6.85 15.59
CA PRO A 160 -11.30 7.41 16.17
C PRO A 160 -12.49 6.51 15.88
N VAL A 161 -13.19 6.12 16.94
CA VAL A 161 -14.52 5.51 16.84
C VAL A 161 -15.52 6.63 17.01
N LEU A 162 -16.19 7.02 15.92
CA LEU A 162 -17.36 7.89 16.06
C LEU A 162 -18.43 7.05 16.74
N GLY A 163 -18.82 7.46 17.95
CA GLY A 163 -19.93 6.83 18.67
C GLY A 163 -21.13 6.75 17.73
N VAL A 164 -21.75 5.57 17.67
CA VAL A 164 -23.04 5.39 17.01
C VAL A 164 -23.95 6.46 17.58
N LYS A 165 -24.40 7.41 16.75
CA LYS A 165 -25.52 8.25 17.14
C LYS A 165 -26.69 7.29 17.33
N ASN A 166 -27.08 7.10 18.59
CA ASN A 166 -28.38 6.53 18.96
C ASN A 166 -29.49 7.31 18.24
#